data_AF-A0A518I0M5-F1
#
_entry.id   AF-A0A518I0M5-F1
#
_cell.length_a   1.000
_cell.length_b   1.000
_cell.length_c   1.000
_cell.angle_alpha   90.00
_cell.angle_beta   90.00
_cell.angle_gamma   90.00
#
_symmetry.space_group_name_H-M   'P 1'
#
loop_
_entity.id
_entity.type
_entity.pdbx_description
1 polymer ?
#
loop_
_entity_poly.entity_id
_entity_poly.type
_entity_poly.pdbx_seq_one_letter_code
_entity_poly.pdbx_strand_id
1 'polypeptide(L)'
;MNKAHRISGTKLEDRIAAETEAGRESLRVWRNIWRNMTGEQRIAKAFQLTEEVRQVMRAGIRSRNPEASEAQIQHLYVNQLLAAHGTSLEHIKHQQKEDRTR
;
A
#
# COMPACT_ATOMS: atom_id res chain seq x y z
N MET A 1 20.10 4.37 -17.90
CA MET A 1 18.73 4.07 -18.38
C MET A 1 18.03 3.22 -17.32
N ASN A 2 17.24 3.84 -16.45
CA ASN A 2 16.55 3.16 -15.36
C ASN A 2 15.21 2.64 -15.89
N LYS A 3 15.09 1.32 -16.07
CA LYS A 3 13.85 0.68 -16.54
C LYS A 3 12.83 0.76 -15.41
N ALA A 4 11.99 1.79 -15.45
CA ALA A 4 10.72 1.81 -14.74
C ALA A 4 10.01 0.49 -15.06
N HIS A 5 9.93 -0.40 -14.06
CA HIS A 5 9.10 -1.58 -14.16
C HIS A 5 7.66 -1.07 -14.23
N ARG A 6 7.18 -0.95 -15.47
CA ARG A 6 5.77 -0.79 -15.80
C ARG A 6 5.06 -1.86 -14.96
N ILE A 7 4.29 -1.45 -13.96
CA ILE A 7 3.39 -2.35 -13.23
C ILE A 7 2.47 -2.90 -14.32
N SER A 8 2.81 -4.08 -14.83
CA SER A 8 2.06 -4.76 -15.86
C SER A 8 0.69 -4.99 -15.26
N GLY A 9 -0.32 -4.30 -15.79
CA GLY A 9 -1.68 -4.30 -15.28
C GLY A 9 -2.35 -5.65 -15.49
N THR A 10 -1.95 -6.67 -14.73
CA THR A 10 -2.79 -7.84 -14.48
C THR A 10 -3.92 -7.39 -13.58
N LYS A 11 -5.18 -7.69 -13.95
CA LYS A 11 -6.34 -7.31 -13.14
C LYS A 11 -6.15 -7.93 -11.75
N LEU A 12 -6.54 -7.25 -10.68
CA LEU A 12 -6.44 -7.76 -9.29
C LEU A 12 -6.96 -9.21 -9.18
N GLU A 13 -8.03 -9.52 -9.91
CA GLU A 13 -8.61 -10.85 -10.02
C GLU A 13 -7.64 -11.91 -10.58
N ASP A 14 -6.83 -11.55 -11.58
CA ASP A 14 -5.82 -12.43 -12.16
C ASP A 14 -4.72 -12.73 -11.15
N ARG A 15 -4.34 -11.74 -10.34
CA ARG A 15 -3.35 -11.91 -9.26
C ARG A 15 -3.86 -12.82 -8.16
N ILE A 16 -5.10 -12.65 -7.72
CA ILE A 16 -5.72 -13.53 -6.71
C ILE A 16 -5.72 -14.99 -7.17
N ALA A 17 -5.99 -15.22 -8.46
CA ALA A 17 -5.96 -16.55 -9.03
C ALA A 17 -4.54 -17.10 -9.21
N ALA A 18 -3.53 -16.26 -9.47
CA ALA A 18 -2.16 -16.70 -9.73
C ALA A 18 -1.28 -16.83 -8.47
N GLU A 19 -1.55 -16.03 -7.44
CA GLU A 19 -0.71 -15.95 -6.23
C GLU A 19 -1.06 -17.01 -5.17
N THR A 20 -2.08 -17.83 -5.42
CA THR A 20 -2.54 -18.87 -4.50
C THR A 20 -2.52 -20.25 -5.15
N GLU A 21 -2.16 -21.28 -4.40
CA GLU A 21 -2.18 -22.68 -4.88
C GLU A 21 -3.58 -23.12 -5.32
N ALA A 22 -4.63 -22.54 -4.72
CA ALA A 22 -6.03 -22.81 -5.05
C ALA A 22 -6.48 -22.19 -6.39
N GLY A 23 -5.66 -21.38 -7.06
CA GLY A 23 -5.93 -20.97 -8.44
C GLY A 23 -7.23 -20.15 -8.59
N ARG A 24 -8.02 -20.48 -9.62
CA ARG A 24 -9.33 -19.85 -9.88
C ARG A 24 -10.35 -20.03 -8.75
N GLU A 25 -10.17 -21.01 -7.87
CA GLU A 25 -11.05 -21.21 -6.73
C GLU A 25 -10.93 -20.07 -5.71
N SER A 26 -9.71 -19.55 -5.51
CA SER A 26 -9.49 -18.36 -4.68
C SER A 26 -10.24 -17.14 -5.20
N LEU A 27 -10.30 -16.96 -6.52
CA LEU A 27 -11.07 -15.88 -7.14
C LEU A 27 -12.58 -16.06 -6.89
N ARG A 28 -13.09 -17.30 -6.94
CA ARG A 28 -14.50 -17.61 -6.63
C ARG A 28 -14.83 -17.23 -5.19
N VAL A 29 -14.00 -17.66 -4.23
CA VAL A 29 -14.17 -17.34 -2.80
C VAL A 29 -14.10 -15.84 -2.57
N TRP A 30 -13.10 -15.16 -3.12
CA TRP A 30 -12.95 -13.71 -3.02
C TRP A 30 -14.19 -12.97 -3.53
N ARG A 31 -14.71 -13.32 -4.72
CA ARG A 31 -15.92 -12.70 -5.27
C ARG A 31 -17.14 -12.90 -4.38
N ASN A 32 -17.29 -14.09 -3.78
CA ASN A 32 -18.39 -14.37 -2.86
C ASN A 32 -18.30 -13.52 -1.59
N ILE A 33 -17.10 -13.38 -1.01
CA ILE A 33 -16.87 -12.50 0.14
C ILE A 33 -17.30 -11.06 -0.20
N TRP A 34 -16.86 -10.53 -1.34
CA TRP A 34 -17.22 -9.16 -1.74
C TRP A 34 -18.71 -9.00 -2.00
N ARG A 35 -19.36 -9.93 -2.70
CA ARG A 35 -20.81 -9.88 -2.99
C ARG A 35 -21.65 -9.88 -1.72
N ASN A 36 -21.19 -10.55 -0.67
CA ASN A 36 -21.91 -10.66 0.60
C ASN A 36 -21.67 -9.47 1.56
N MET A 37 -20.82 -8.51 1.19
CA MET A 37 -20.61 -7.29 1.98
C MET A 37 -21.44 -6.12 1.44
N THR A 38 -22.13 -5.42 2.35
CA THR A 38 -22.73 -4.10 2.08
C THR A 38 -21.65 -3.04 1.82
N GLY A 39 -22.05 -1.88 1.28
CA GLY A 39 -21.12 -0.75 1.08
C GLY A 39 -20.42 -0.31 2.37
N GLU A 40 -21.17 -0.21 3.47
CA GLU A 40 -20.65 0.17 4.79
C GLU A 40 -19.62 -0.86 5.31
N GLN A 41 -19.92 -2.15 5.17
CA GLN A 41 -19.02 -3.22 5.56
C GLN A 41 -17.72 -3.20 4.76
N ARG A 42 -17.79 -2.87 3.47
CA ARG A 42 -16.60 -2.73 2.62
C ARG A 42 -15.71 -1.58 3.09
N ILE A 43 -16.30 -0.43 3.42
CA ILE A 43 -15.56 0.73 3.93
C ILE A 43 -14.93 0.39 5.29
N ALA A 44 -15.70 -0.20 6.21
CA ALA A 44 -15.19 -0.62 7.51
C ALA A 44 -14.02 -1.61 7.37
N LYS A 45 -14.14 -2.59 6.46
CA LYS A 45 -13.07 -3.55 6.17
C LYS A 45 -11.84 -2.86 5.58
N ALA A 46 -12.02 -1.89 4.69
CA ALA A 46 -10.91 -1.12 4.12
C ALA A 46 -10.15 -0.35 5.21
N PHE A 47 -10.85 0.30 6.15
CA PHE A 47 -10.20 0.98 7.28
C PHE A 47 -9.43 0.01 8.17
N GLN A 48 -10.03 -1.12 8.52
CA GLN A 48 -9.38 -2.18 9.30
C GLN A 48 -8.10 -2.65 8.63
N LEU A 49 -8.19 -3.09 7.36
CA LEU A 49 -7.04 -3.63 6.63
C LEU A 49 -5.95 -2.57 6.44
N THR A 50 -6.33 -1.31 6.23
CA THR A 50 -5.36 -0.23 6.14
C THR A 50 -4.56 -0.12 7.43
N GLU A 51 -5.23 -0.16 8.59
CA GLU A 51 -4.54 -0.06 9.88
C GLU A 51 -3.60 -1.25 10.13
N GLU A 52 -4.05 -2.47 9.85
CA GLU A 52 -3.21 -3.68 9.96
C GLU A 52 -1.96 -3.58 9.06
N VAL A 53 -2.12 -3.12 7.81
CA VAL A 53 -1.00 -2.92 6.89
C VAL A 53 -0.02 -1.87 7.43
N ARG A 54 -0.50 -0.76 8.00
CA ARG A 54 0.39 0.24 8.62
C ARG A 54 1.24 -0.35 9.72
N GLN A 55 0.65 -1.19 10.57
CA GLN A 55 1.36 -1.83 11.68
C GLN A 55 2.44 -2.79 11.17
N VAL A 56 2.10 -3.65 10.20
CA VAL A 56 3.06 -4.57 9.57
C VAL A 56 4.21 -3.82 8.89
N MET A 57 3.91 -2.75 8.15
CA MET A 57 4.93 -1.91 7.52
C MET A 57 5.89 -1.31 8.55
N ARG A 58 5.36 -0.68 9.60
CA ARG A 58 6.19 -0.09 10.68
C ARG A 58 7.04 -1.15 11.38
N ALA A 59 6.46 -2.31 11.69
CA ALA A 59 7.20 -3.41 12.30
C ALA A 59 8.37 -3.87 11.42
N GLY A 60 8.13 -4.03 10.12
CA GLY A 60 9.18 -4.36 9.16
C GLY A 60 10.29 -3.29 9.08
N ILE A 61 9.92 -2.00 9.14
CA ILE A 61 10.88 -0.89 9.16
C ILE A 61 11.72 -0.93 10.43
N ARG A 62 11.10 -1.10 11.60
CA ARG A 62 11.81 -1.22 12.89
C ARG A 62 12.78 -2.41 12.88
N SER A 63 12.32 -3.57 12.40
CA SER A 63 13.16 -4.77 12.31
C SER A 63 14.41 -4.57 11.45
N ARG A 64 14.32 -3.78 10.36
CA ARG A 64 15.48 -3.45 9.50
C ARG A 64 16.34 -2.30 10.02
N ASN A 65 15.86 -1.53 10.99
CA ASN A 65 16.51 -0.32 11.50
C ASN A 65 16.42 -0.28 13.05
N PRO A 66 17.07 -1.22 13.76
CA PRO A 66 16.91 -1.36 15.22
C PRO A 66 17.36 -0.12 16.01
N GLU A 67 18.33 0.63 15.50
CA GLU A 67 18.87 1.84 16.14
C GLU A 67 18.12 3.13 15.78
N ALA A 68 17.11 3.04 14.89
CA ALA A 68 16.39 4.22 14.45
C ALA A 68 15.41 4.70 15.52
N SER A 69 15.42 6.01 15.78
CA SER A 69 14.40 6.68 16.60
C SER A 69 13.02 6.58 15.96
N GLU A 70 11.96 6.71 16.77
CA GLU A 70 10.58 6.69 16.27
C GLU A 70 10.30 7.78 15.21
N ALA A 71 10.96 8.94 15.29
CA ALA A 71 10.85 9.98 14.27
C ALA A 71 11.44 9.52 12.93
N GLN A 72 12.57 8.81 12.94
CA GLN A 72 13.18 8.22 11.75
C GLN A 72 12.32 7.08 11.19
N ILE A 73 11.77 6.22 12.04
CA ILE A 73 10.83 5.16 11.65
C ILE A 73 9.60 5.77 10.97
N GLN A 74 9.02 6.83 11.53
CA GLN A 74 7.90 7.56 10.95
C GLN A 74 8.25 8.13 9.58
N HIS A 75 9.42 8.76 9.45
CA HIS A 75 9.88 9.33 8.17
C HIS A 75 10.05 8.25 7.10
N LEU A 76 10.67 7.12 7.44
CA LEU A 76 10.82 5.96 6.56
C LEU A 76 9.48 5.37 6.14
N TYR A 77 8.55 5.25 7.09
CA TYR A 77 7.19 4.76 6.83
C TYR A 77 6.44 5.64 5.83
N VAL A 78 6.45 6.97 6.02
CA VAL A 78 5.75 7.89 5.12
C VAL A 78 6.39 7.88 3.73
N ASN A 79 7.72 7.87 3.63
CA ASN A 79 8.39 7.76 2.33
C ASN A 79 8.05 6.46 1.61
N GLN A 80 8.01 5.33 2.31
CA GLN A 80 7.65 4.05 1.70
C GLN A 80 6.18 4.03 1.23
N LEU A 81 5.27 4.65 1.99
CA LEU A 81 3.87 4.81 1.59
C LEU A 81 3.76 5.64 0.31
N LEU A 82 4.43 6.79 0.26
CA LEU A 82 4.41 7.69 -0.90
C LEU A 82 5.06 7.07 -2.15
N ALA A 83 6.12 6.27 -1.97
CA ALA A 83 6.77 5.57 -3.07
C ALA A 83 5.80 4.61 -3.78
N ALA A 84 4.89 3.96 -3.04
CA ALA A 84 3.83 3.12 -3.63
C ALA A 84 2.84 3.90 -4.50
N HIS A 85 2.77 5.22 -4.31
CA HIS A 85 1.98 6.16 -5.11
C HIS A 85 2.82 6.95 -6.13
N GLY A 86 4.09 6.57 -6.34
CA GLY A 86 4.97 7.21 -7.29
C GLY A 86 5.45 8.61 -6.89
N THR A 87 5.45 8.93 -5.59
CA THR A 87 5.92 10.22 -5.06
C THR A 87 6.82 10.06 -3.83
N SER A 88 7.25 11.16 -3.22
CA SER A 88 8.09 11.17 -2.01
C SER A 88 7.82 12.39 -1.13
N LEU A 89 8.29 12.38 0.11
CA LEU A 89 8.18 13.55 0.99
C LEU A 89 8.87 14.79 0.40
N GLU A 90 10.03 14.60 -0.24
CA GLU A 90 10.78 15.71 -0.85
C GLU A 90 10.03 16.30 -2.04
N HIS A 91 9.38 15.46 -2.85
CA HIS A 91 8.53 15.91 -3.95
C HIS A 91 7.37 16.76 -3.44
N ILE A 92 6.69 16.32 -2.38
CA ILE A 92 5.56 17.07 -1.78
C ILE A 92 6.03 18.40 -1.19
N LYS A 93 7.16 18.42 -0.47
CA LYS A 93 7.73 19.65 0.10
C LYS A 93 8.08 20.67 -1.00
N HIS A 94 8.63 20.21 -2.12
CA HIS A 94 8.97 21.07 -3.25
C HIS A 94 7.72 21.73 -3.83
N GLN A 95 6.68 20.93 -4.12
CA GLN A 95 5.40 21.44 -4.65
C GLN A 95 4.76 22.46 -3.71
N GLN A 96 4.71 22.17 -2.41
CA GLN A 96 4.16 23.11 -1.42
C GLN A 96 4.92 24.43 -1.35
N LYS A 97 6.24 24.42 -1.58
CA LYS A 97 7.05 25.65 -1.60
C LYS A 97 6.75 26.49 -2.85
N GLU A 98 6.63 25.86 -4.01
CA GLU A 98 6.27 26.53 -5.27
C GLU A 98 4.87 27.15 -5.20
N ASP A 99 3.89 26.43 -4.64
CA ASP A 99 2.52 26.91 -4.48
C ASP A 99 2.41 28.11 -3.52
N ARG A 100 3.29 28.20 -2.50
CA ARG A 100 3.34 29.34 -1.58
C ARG A 100 4.00 30.60 -2.16
N THR A 101 4.72 30.44 -3.26
CA THR A 101 5.42 31.55 -3.95
C THR A 101 4.63 32.11 -5.14
N ARG A 102 3.44 31.57 -5.41
CA ARG A 102 2.46 32.07 -6.38
C ARG A 102 1.36 32.85 -5.68
#